data_AF-A0BK07-F1
#
_entry.id   AF-A0BK07-F1
#
_cell.length_a   1.000
_cell.length_b   1.000
_cell.length_c   1.000
_cell.angle_alpha   90.00
_cell.angle_beta   90.00
_cell.angle_gamma   90.00
#
_symmetry.space_group_name_H-M   'P 1'
#
loop_
_entity.id
_entity.type
_entity.pdbx_description
1 polymer ?
#
loop_
_entity_poly.entity_id
_entity_poly.type
_entity_poly.pdbx_seq_one_letter_code
_entity_poly.pdbx_strand_id
1 'polypeptide(L)'
;MEEIINDYSLCQQIKNESQSSQQDEKKFQRRIVPFFLNQFKHWAKQMDYKKVECYLKVIQSRKTSKQQKWELGDLQKVFGPINPRTKCIQIETQQRWKEFLDQQAETTVIMNNKIKDQQTKGKYIDAILQLKQELSKKTPYYRFLSIPPSLTCDYKINTETCLDEQNQNDVECFIENSDQERLFTSFIEQDKESN
;
A
#
# COMPACT_ATOMS: atom_id res chain seq x y z
N MET A 1 39.42 44.85 -2.71
CA MET A 1 39.44 43.39 -2.49
C MET A 1 37.98 42.98 -2.34
N GLU A 2 37.39 42.53 -3.42
CA GLU A 2 35.99 42.08 -3.46
C GLU A 2 35.96 40.59 -3.06
N GLU A 3 35.24 40.28 -1.98
CA GLU A 3 34.88 38.92 -1.61
C GLU A 3 33.81 38.42 -2.59
N ILE A 4 34.24 37.74 -3.66
CA ILE A 4 33.36 36.90 -4.45
C ILE A 4 33.14 35.62 -3.65
N ILE A 5 32.17 35.66 -2.73
CA ILE A 5 31.72 34.48 -2.01
C ILE A 5 31.08 33.52 -3.04
N ASN A 6 31.49 32.27 -2.90
CA ASN A 6 31.38 31.19 -3.85
C ASN A 6 29.92 30.67 -3.99
N ASP A 7 29.07 31.39 -4.73
CA ASP A 7 27.64 31.06 -4.97
C ASP A 7 27.42 29.64 -5.52
N TYR A 8 28.40 29.10 -6.24
CA TYR A 8 28.37 27.72 -6.75
C TYR A 8 28.46 26.66 -5.65
N SER A 9 29.19 26.92 -4.57
CA SER A 9 29.35 25.98 -3.45
C SER A 9 28.06 25.86 -2.63
N LEU A 10 27.38 26.99 -2.39
CA LEU A 10 26.11 27.02 -1.65
C LEU A 10 24.99 26.34 -2.44
N CYS A 11 24.91 26.59 -3.76
CA CYS A 11 23.94 25.93 -4.62
C CYS A 11 24.15 24.40 -4.71
N GLN A 12 25.40 23.93 -4.68
CA GLN A 12 25.69 22.49 -4.64
C GLN A 12 25.35 21.87 -3.28
N GLN A 13 25.61 22.56 -2.17
CA GLN A 13 25.20 22.10 -0.83
C GLN A 13 23.68 22.01 -0.70
N ILE A 14 22.93 23.03 -1.15
CA ILE A 14 21.46 23.01 -1.12
C ILE A 14 20.90 21.87 -2.00
N LYS A 15 21.49 21.60 -3.18
CA LYS A 15 21.09 20.47 -4.02
C LYS A 15 21.37 19.12 -3.35
N ASN A 16 22.52 18.95 -2.71
CA ASN A 16 22.89 17.71 -2.03
C ASN A 16 22.02 17.46 -0.79
N GLU A 17 21.72 18.49 0.00
CA GLU A 17 20.81 18.40 1.15
C GLU A 17 19.37 18.09 0.72
N SER A 18 18.92 18.69 -0.39
CA SER A 18 17.62 18.41 -0.99
C SER A 18 17.52 16.97 -1.49
N GLN A 19 18.57 16.45 -2.14
CA GLN A 19 18.60 15.06 -2.62
C GLN A 19 18.65 14.05 -1.46
N SER A 20 19.42 14.32 -0.41
CA SER A 20 19.47 13.47 0.79
C SER A 20 18.09 13.39 1.46
N SER A 21 17.44 14.54 1.65
CA SER A 21 16.10 14.63 2.25
C SER A 21 15.04 13.88 1.44
N GLN A 22 15.10 13.95 0.11
CA GLN A 22 14.22 13.19 -0.78
C GLN A 22 14.44 11.67 -0.70
N GLN A 23 15.68 11.21 -0.54
CA GLN A 23 15.96 9.79 -0.37
C GLN A 23 15.41 9.26 0.95
N ASP A 24 15.52 10.02 2.03
CA ASP A 24 15.02 9.62 3.35
C ASP A 24 13.49 9.62 3.41
N GLU A 25 12.84 10.54 2.69
CA GLU A 25 11.39 10.53 2.54
C GLU A 25 10.91 9.31 1.73
N LYS A 26 11.59 8.96 0.63
CA LYS A 26 11.28 7.72 -0.12
C LYS A 26 11.47 6.46 0.73
N LYS A 27 12.50 6.41 1.56
CA LYS A 27 12.72 5.31 2.52
C LYS A 27 11.61 5.26 3.56
N PHE A 28 11.15 6.41 4.06
CA PHE A 28 10.02 6.49 4.98
C PHE A 28 8.73 5.97 4.32
N GLN A 29 8.40 6.47 3.12
CA GLN A 29 7.21 6.05 2.38
C GLN A 29 7.14 4.53 2.16
N ARG A 30 8.26 3.89 1.81
CA ARG A 30 8.35 2.42 1.66
C ARG A 30 8.08 1.64 2.95
N ARG A 31 8.19 2.27 4.13
CA ARG A 31 7.92 1.64 5.43
C ARG A 31 6.46 1.75 5.87
N ILE A 32 5.67 2.66 5.29
CA ILE A 32 4.29 2.92 5.69
C ILE A 32 3.42 1.66 5.57
N VAL A 33 3.31 1.10 4.35
CA VAL A 33 2.47 -0.08 4.12
C VAL A 33 2.92 -1.28 4.96
N PRO A 34 4.21 -1.66 4.99
CA PRO A 34 4.62 -2.78 5.81
C PRO A 34 4.34 -2.60 7.31
N PHE A 35 4.49 -1.38 7.81
CA PHE A 35 4.17 -1.07 9.20
C PHE A 35 2.68 -1.29 9.48
N PHE A 36 1.79 -0.61 8.75
CA PHE A 36 0.36 -0.62 9.05
C PHE A 36 -0.30 -1.97 8.73
N LEU A 37 0.08 -2.68 7.66
CA LEU A 37 -0.42 -4.04 7.42
C LEU A 37 0.01 -5.01 8.52
N ASN A 38 1.21 -4.86 9.07
CA ASN A 38 1.64 -5.68 10.19
C ASN A 38 0.85 -5.37 11.46
N GLN A 39 0.64 -4.09 11.78
CA GLN A 39 -0.19 -3.68 12.92
C GLN A 39 -1.63 -4.15 12.76
N PHE A 40 -2.20 -4.03 11.57
CA PHE A 40 -3.54 -4.50 11.26
C PHE A 40 -3.69 -6.01 11.46
N LYS A 41 -2.73 -6.82 10.98
CA LYS A 41 -2.74 -8.27 11.22
C LYS A 41 -2.74 -8.58 12.73
N HIS A 42 -1.92 -7.89 13.51
CA HIS A 42 -1.87 -8.09 14.95
C HIS A 42 -3.16 -7.65 15.65
N TRP A 43 -3.73 -6.52 15.25
CA TRP A 43 -4.99 -6.04 15.77
C TRP A 43 -6.16 -6.97 15.43
N ALA A 44 -6.23 -7.47 14.19
CA ALA A 44 -7.24 -8.46 13.80
C ALA A 44 -7.17 -9.73 14.66
N LYS A 45 -5.96 -10.18 15.01
CA LYS A 45 -5.76 -11.28 15.96
C LYS A 45 -6.25 -10.92 17.37
N GLN A 46 -5.98 -9.72 17.86
CA GLN A 46 -6.40 -9.26 19.18
C GLN A 46 -7.94 -9.15 19.31
N MET A 47 -8.61 -8.76 18.23
CA MET A 47 -10.07 -8.64 18.16
C MET A 47 -10.79 -9.96 17.81
N ASP A 48 -10.06 -11.08 17.74
CA ASP A 48 -10.54 -12.40 17.34
C ASP A 48 -11.18 -12.46 15.94
N TYR A 49 -10.74 -11.59 15.02
CA TYR A 49 -11.15 -11.62 13.61
C TYR A 49 -10.39 -12.72 12.83
N LYS A 50 -10.60 -13.99 13.21
CA LYS A 50 -9.85 -15.16 12.71
C LYS A 50 -9.83 -15.25 11.19
N LYS A 51 -10.96 -15.00 10.52
CA LYS A 51 -11.03 -15.07 9.05
C LYS A 51 -10.12 -14.01 8.40
N VAL A 52 -10.13 -12.79 8.93
CA VAL A 52 -9.30 -11.68 8.43
C VAL A 52 -7.82 -11.97 8.66
N GLU A 53 -7.47 -12.45 9.86
CA GLU A 53 -6.10 -12.86 10.17
C GLU A 53 -5.62 -13.98 9.21
N CYS A 54 -6.43 -15.02 9.01
CA CYS A 54 -6.12 -16.12 8.09
C CYS A 54 -5.97 -15.62 6.65
N TYR A 55 -6.85 -14.74 6.18
CA TYR A 55 -6.75 -14.16 4.85
C TYR A 55 -5.43 -13.39 4.65
N LEU A 56 -5.02 -12.57 5.64
CA LEU A 56 -3.74 -11.89 5.61
C LEU A 56 -2.56 -12.87 5.64
N LYS A 57 -2.62 -13.94 6.45
CA LYS A 57 -1.59 -15.01 6.46
C LYS A 57 -1.47 -15.69 5.10
N VAL A 58 -2.58 -15.92 4.39
CA VAL A 58 -2.58 -16.49 3.03
C VAL A 58 -1.90 -15.53 2.04
N ILE A 59 -2.17 -14.23 2.11
CA ILE A 59 -1.48 -13.25 1.27
C ILE A 59 0.04 -13.27 1.53
N GLN A 60 0.44 -13.35 2.80
CA GLN A 60 1.85 -13.34 3.22
C GLN A 60 2.59 -14.63 2.84
N SER A 61 1.96 -15.80 3.01
CA SER A 61 2.57 -17.11 2.73
C SER A 61 2.81 -17.37 1.24
N ARG A 62 2.04 -16.74 0.35
CA ARG A 62 2.24 -16.81 -1.10
C ARG A 62 3.48 -16.06 -1.59
N LYS A 63 4.19 -15.35 -0.72
CA LYS A 63 5.41 -14.62 -1.07
C LYS A 63 6.60 -15.58 -1.11
N THR A 64 7.37 -15.51 -2.20
CA THR A 64 8.60 -16.28 -2.39
C THR A 64 9.78 -15.75 -1.57
N SER A 65 9.74 -14.47 -1.17
CA SER A 65 10.79 -13.85 -0.35
C SER A 65 10.85 -14.45 1.06
N LYS A 66 12.05 -14.85 1.51
CA LYS A 66 12.30 -15.39 2.86
C LYS A 66 11.83 -14.47 3.99
N GLN A 67 11.84 -13.16 3.78
CA GLN A 67 11.43 -12.19 4.81
C GLN A 67 9.91 -11.99 4.86
N GLN A 68 9.17 -12.43 3.82
CA GLN A 68 7.73 -12.28 3.66
C GLN A 68 7.20 -10.90 4.08
N LYS A 69 7.96 -9.85 3.76
CA LYS A 69 7.62 -8.48 4.14
C LYS A 69 6.38 -8.03 3.38
N TRP A 70 5.50 -7.32 4.07
CA TRP A 70 4.37 -6.64 3.45
C TRP A 70 4.83 -5.55 2.47
N GLU A 71 4.13 -5.43 1.36
CA GLU A 71 4.42 -4.45 0.31
C GLU A 71 3.13 -3.75 -0.16
N LEU A 72 3.26 -2.66 -0.92
CA LEU A 72 2.11 -1.95 -1.49
C LEU A 72 1.22 -2.89 -2.32
N GLY A 73 1.82 -3.80 -3.09
CA GLY A 73 1.08 -4.79 -3.88
C GLY A 73 0.20 -5.72 -3.03
N ASP A 74 0.54 -5.96 -1.76
CA ASP A 74 -0.30 -6.77 -0.88
C ASP A 74 -1.53 -6.00 -0.39
N LEU A 75 -1.38 -4.71 -0.10
CA LEU A 75 -2.51 -3.83 0.19
C LEU A 75 -3.42 -3.69 -1.04
N GLN A 76 -2.83 -3.60 -2.23
CA GLN A 76 -3.57 -3.61 -3.50
C GLN A 76 -4.31 -4.93 -3.76
N LYS A 77 -3.82 -6.08 -3.28
CA LYS A 77 -4.60 -7.34 -3.36
C LYS A 77 -5.85 -7.29 -2.48
N VAL A 78 -5.78 -6.63 -1.33
CA VAL A 78 -6.94 -6.44 -0.45
C VAL A 78 -7.96 -5.53 -1.11
N PHE A 79 -7.54 -4.41 -1.69
CA PHE A 79 -8.40 -3.35 -2.24
C PHE A 79 -8.60 -3.37 -3.76
N GLY A 80 -8.00 -4.34 -4.45
CA GLY A 80 -8.12 -4.52 -5.89
C GLY A 80 -9.45 -5.14 -6.30
N PRO A 81 -9.58 -5.56 -7.57
CA PRO A 81 -10.78 -6.21 -8.07
C PRO A 81 -11.24 -7.35 -7.15
N ILE A 82 -12.55 -7.43 -6.92
CA ILE A 82 -13.12 -8.45 -6.05
C ILE A 82 -12.99 -9.81 -6.71
N ASN A 83 -12.27 -10.72 -6.06
CA ASN A 83 -12.18 -12.10 -6.52
C ASN A 83 -13.44 -12.87 -6.06
N PRO A 84 -14.22 -13.50 -6.96
CA PRO A 84 -15.43 -14.22 -6.59
C PRO A 84 -15.22 -15.28 -5.49
N ARG A 85 -14.08 -15.98 -5.51
CA ARG A 85 -13.76 -17.05 -4.54
C ARG A 85 -13.48 -16.52 -3.13
N THR A 86 -12.98 -15.29 -3.02
CA THR A 86 -12.65 -14.66 -1.73
C THR A 86 -13.50 -13.43 -1.44
N LYS A 87 -14.59 -13.21 -2.17
CA LYS A 87 -15.40 -11.98 -2.13
C LYS A 87 -15.79 -11.60 -0.71
N CYS A 88 -16.41 -12.53 0.02
CA CYS A 88 -16.90 -12.26 1.38
C CYS A 88 -15.76 -11.85 2.32
N ILE A 89 -14.66 -12.60 2.32
CA ILE A 89 -13.54 -12.32 3.22
C ILE A 89 -12.72 -11.09 2.78
N GLN A 90 -12.64 -10.81 1.48
CA GLN A 90 -11.99 -9.62 0.96
C GLN A 90 -12.75 -8.36 1.38
N ILE A 91 -14.08 -8.35 1.24
CA ILE A 91 -14.94 -7.24 1.68
C ILE A 91 -14.85 -7.04 3.20
N GLU A 92 -14.94 -8.13 3.98
CA GLU A 92 -14.77 -8.07 5.44
C GLU A 92 -13.41 -7.49 5.83
N THR A 93 -12.33 -7.96 5.18
CA THR A 93 -10.97 -7.44 5.42
C THR A 93 -10.86 -5.96 5.08
N GLN A 94 -11.47 -5.50 3.98
CA GLN A 94 -11.52 -4.07 3.64
C GLN A 94 -12.26 -3.25 4.69
N GLN A 95 -13.39 -3.75 5.21
CA GLN A 95 -14.14 -3.07 6.28
C GLN A 95 -13.33 -2.99 7.57
N ARG A 96 -12.71 -4.09 8.00
CA ARG A 96 -11.86 -4.11 9.20
C ARG A 96 -10.62 -3.24 9.04
N TRP A 97 -10.06 -3.12 7.84
CA TRP A 97 -8.97 -2.17 7.59
C TRP A 97 -9.41 -0.72 7.81
N LYS A 98 -10.61 -0.35 7.37
CA LYS A 98 -11.17 0.99 7.63
C LYS A 98 -11.31 1.25 9.12
N GLU A 99 -11.93 0.30 9.83
CA GLU A 99 -12.11 0.35 11.28
C GLU A 99 -10.77 0.46 12.03
N PHE A 100 -9.75 -0.31 11.60
CA PHE A 100 -8.39 -0.22 12.13
C PHE A 100 -7.81 1.18 11.96
N LEU A 101 -7.91 1.77 10.76
CA LEU A 101 -7.41 3.12 10.50
C LEU A 101 -8.16 4.17 11.33
N ASP A 102 -9.44 3.96 11.60
CA ASP A 102 -10.28 4.90 12.35
C ASP A 102 -10.07 4.84 13.86
N GLN A 103 -9.84 3.66 14.42
CA GLN A 103 -9.90 3.46 15.87
C GLN A 103 -8.56 3.10 16.51
N GLN A 104 -7.65 2.46 15.76
CA GLN A 104 -6.50 1.79 16.36
C GLN A 104 -5.16 2.24 15.79
N ALA A 105 -5.09 2.62 14.51
CA ALA A 105 -3.83 2.90 13.84
C ALA A 105 -3.00 3.97 14.55
N GLU A 106 -3.60 5.05 15.02
CA GLU A 106 -2.91 6.11 15.76
C GLU A 106 -2.34 5.60 17.09
N THR A 107 -3.15 4.88 17.88
CA THR A 107 -2.70 4.22 19.12
C THR A 107 -1.50 3.32 18.86
N THR A 108 -1.49 2.55 17.76
CA THR A 108 -0.36 1.68 17.42
C THR A 108 0.90 2.45 17.07
N VAL A 109 0.82 3.70 16.61
CA VAL A 109 1.98 4.56 16.37
C VAL A 109 2.47 5.14 17.71
N ILE A 110 1.57 5.68 18.52
CA ILE A 110 1.90 6.36 19.79
C ILE A 110 2.57 5.38 20.76
N MET A 111 2.03 4.15 20.88
CA MET A 111 2.51 3.11 21.78
C MET A 111 3.74 2.34 21.27
N ASN A 112 4.19 2.58 20.04
CA ASN A 112 5.31 1.82 19.48
C ASN A 112 6.67 2.34 19.98
N ASN A 113 7.27 1.59 20.90
CA ASN A 113 8.58 1.91 21.47
C ASN A 113 9.75 1.89 20.45
N LYS A 114 9.53 1.36 19.24
CA LYS A 114 10.54 1.39 18.16
C LYS A 114 10.60 2.75 17.46
N ILE A 115 9.54 3.57 17.55
CA ILE A 115 9.51 4.93 17.00
C ILE A 115 9.80 5.88 18.15
N LYS A 116 11.08 6.18 18.35
CA LYS A 116 11.55 6.94 19.52
C LYS A 116 11.27 8.43 19.41
N ASP A 117 11.38 8.97 18.21
CA ASP A 117 11.29 10.40 17.96
C ASP A 117 9.87 10.84 17.63
N GLN A 118 9.44 11.96 18.24
CA GLN A 118 8.09 12.48 18.09
C GLN A 118 7.80 12.95 16.66
N GLN A 119 8.83 13.40 15.94
CA GLN A 119 8.70 13.84 14.55
C GLN A 119 8.32 12.68 13.62
N THR A 120 8.98 11.52 13.73
CA THR A 120 8.63 10.32 12.96
C THR A 120 7.28 9.77 13.38
N LYS A 121 6.90 9.84 14.66
CA LYS A 121 5.52 9.53 15.07
C LYS A 121 4.51 10.41 14.33
N GLY A 122 4.76 11.72 14.28
CA GLY A 122 3.95 12.67 13.49
C GLY A 122 3.83 12.24 12.02
N LYS A 123 4.95 11.91 11.36
CA LYS A 123 4.93 11.41 9.97
C LYS A 123 4.07 10.16 9.79
N TYR A 124 4.10 9.22 10.74
CA TYR A 124 3.25 8.04 10.69
C TYR A 124 1.77 8.38 10.90
N ILE A 125 1.45 9.33 11.78
CA ILE A 125 0.08 9.82 11.97
C ILE A 125 -0.43 10.49 10.69
N ASP A 126 0.37 11.34 10.05
CA ASP A 126 0.03 11.95 8.76
C ASP A 126 -0.19 10.89 7.67
N ALA A 127 0.60 9.81 7.68
CA ALA A 127 0.43 8.68 6.77
C ALA A 127 -0.92 7.96 6.97
N ILE A 128 -1.48 7.93 8.18
CA ILE A 128 -2.83 7.38 8.43
C ILE A 128 -3.86 8.21 7.66
N LEU A 129 -3.76 9.55 7.70
CA LEU A 129 -4.66 10.43 6.95
C LEU A 129 -4.58 10.17 5.44
N GLN A 130 -3.36 10.03 4.91
CA GLN A 130 -3.16 9.70 3.50
C GLN A 130 -3.76 8.33 3.15
N LEU A 131 -3.56 7.31 4.00
CA LEU A 131 -4.15 5.99 3.81
C LEU A 131 -5.68 6.02 3.83
N LYS A 132 -6.29 6.90 4.63
CA LYS A 132 -7.74 7.12 4.65
C LYS A 132 -8.24 7.82 3.38
N GLN A 133 -7.51 8.83 2.91
CA GLN A 133 -7.83 9.53 1.66
C GLN A 133 -7.78 8.60 0.43
N GLU A 134 -6.90 7.59 0.42
CA GLU A 134 -6.90 6.60 -0.65
C GLU A 134 -8.20 5.78 -0.74
N LEU A 135 -8.90 5.58 0.37
CA LEU A 135 -10.12 4.76 0.41
C LEU A 135 -11.30 5.39 -0.33
N SER A 136 -11.27 6.70 -0.59
CA SER A 136 -12.29 7.40 -1.38
C SER A 136 -12.02 7.38 -2.89
N LYS A 137 -10.86 6.88 -3.31
CA LYS A 137 -10.49 6.78 -4.73
C LYS A 137 -11.17 5.58 -5.39
N LYS A 138 -11.41 5.68 -6.70
CA LYS A 138 -11.96 4.58 -7.51
C LYS A 138 -11.11 3.31 -7.43
N THR A 139 -9.79 3.46 -7.39
CA THR A 139 -8.82 2.36 -7.23
C THR A 139 -7.88 2.66 -6.05
N PRO A 140 -8.29 2.32 -4.81
CA PRO A 140 -7.50 2.62 -3.62
C PRO A 140 -6.09 2.03 -3.71
N TYR A 141 -5.10 2.80 -3.28
CA TYR A 141 -3.70 2.38 -3.14
C TYR A 141 -2.95 2.08 -4.44
N TYR A 142 -3.56 2.28 -5.62
CA TYR A 142 -2.89 2.03 -6.91
C TYR A 142 -1.64 2.90 -7.11
N ARG A 143 -1.67 4.15 -6.63
CA ARG A 143 -0.57 5.14 -6.76
C ARG A 143 -0.08 5.72 -5.42
N PHE A 144 -0.36 5.04 -4.31
CA PHE A 144 -0.09 5.58 -2.96
C PHE A 144 1.38 5.96 -2.70
N LEU A 145 2.33 5.24 -3.31
CA LEU A 145 3.77 5.53 -3.21
C LEU A 145 4.35 6.10 -4.51
N SER A 146 3.50 6.45 -5.48
CA SER A 146 3.94 7.13 -6.69
C SER A 146 4.26 8.57 -6.32
N ILE A 147 5.49 8.99 -6.61
CA ILE A 147 5.81 10.41 -6.60
C ILE A 147 4.83 11.06 -7.58
N PRO A 148 4.05 12.09 -7.19
CA PRO A 148 3.31 12.86 -8.18
C PRO A 148 4.32 13.27 -9.24
N PRO A 149 4.00 13.22 -10.54
CA PRO A 149 4.90 13.76 -11.54
C PRO A 149 5.19 15.19 -11.08
N SER A 150 6.41 15.42 -10.60
CA SER A 150 6.89 16.78 -10.42
C SER A 150 6.63 17.46 -11.76
N LEU A 151 6.20 18.70 -11.72
CA LEU A 151 6.32 19.61 -12.85
C LEU A 151 7.80 19.65 -13.26
N THR A 152 8.27 18.62 -13.95
CA THR A 152 9.38 18.71 -14.86
C THR A 152 8.82 19.59 -15.95
N CYS A 153 9.10 20.88 -15.83
CA CYS A 153 8.92 21.85 -16.89
C CYS A 153 9.86 21.44 -18.03
N ASP A 154 9.58 20.32 -18.69
CA ASP A 154 10.08 20.03 -20.01
C ASP A 154 9.16 20.82 -20.94
N TYR A 155 9.51 22.08 -21.17
CA TYR A 155 9.01 22.83 -22.31
C TYR A 155 9.36 22.04 -23.57
N LYS A 156 8.43 21.22 -24.05
CA LYS A 156 8.40 20.79 -25.45
C LYS A 156 7.34 21.59 -26.16
N ILE A 157 7.82 22.66 -26.77
CA ILE A 157 7.11 23.48 -27.74
C ILE A 157 6.93 22.65 -29.02
N ASN A 158 5.68 22.65 -29.52
CA ASN A 158 5.20 22.43 -30.89
C ASN A 158 5.18 20.99 -31.45
N THR A 159 4.23 20.58 -32.29
CA THR A 159 2.94 21.08 -32.82
C THR A 159 2.32 19.92 -33.65
N GLU A 160 1.03 20.04 -34.01
CA GLU A 160 0.28 19.31 -35.06
C GLU A 160 -0.66 18.15 -34.63
N THR A 161 -1.96 18.50 -34.49
CA THR A 161 -3.15 18.01 -35.26
C THR A 161 -3.18 16.55 -35.76
N CYS A 162 -4.28 15.77 -35.77
CA CYS A 162 -5.73 16.02 -35.73
C CYS A 162 -6.52 14.70 -35.44
N LEU A 163 -7.70 14.87 -34.85
CA LEU A 163 -9.02 14.20 -35.03
C LEU A 163 -9.20 12.71 -35.43
N ASP A 164 -10.11 12.12 -34.64
CA ASP A 164 -11.26 11.24 -34.95
C ASP A 164 -11.15 9.72 -35.09
N GLU A 165 -12.16 9.12 -34.43
CA GLU A 165 -13.00 7.98 -34.80
C GLU A 165 -13.14 6.81 -33.81
N GLN A 166 -14.40 6.41 -33.72
CA GLN A 166 -15.05 5.47 -32.82
C GLN A 166 -14.62 4.02 -33.09
N ASN A 167 -14.69 3.14 -32.08
CA ASN A 167 -15.44 1.89 -32.27
C ASN A 167 -15.73 1.14 -30.96
N GLN A 168 -17.01 0.79 -30.80
CA GLN A 168 -17.51 -0.31 -29.99
C GLN A 168 -17.02 -1.63 -30.59
N ASN A 169 -16.74 -2.63 -29.75
CA ASN A 169 -17.39 -3.94 -29.84
C ASN A 169 -16.89 -4.92 -28.75
N ASP A 170 -17.89 -5.65 -28.27
CA ASP A 170 -17.93 -6.81 -27.39
C ASP A 170 -16.78 -7.81 -27.52
N VAL A 171 -16.34 -8.37 -26.38
CA VAL A 171 -15.77 -9.72 -26.34
C VAL A 171 -16.32 -10.47 -25.12
N GLU A 172 -16.97 -11.58 -25.44
CA GLU A 172 -17.65 -12.54 -24.59
C GLU A 172 -16.73 -13.20 -23.53
N CYS A 173 -17.33 -13.58 -22.41
CA CYS A 173 -16.72 -14.39 -21.37
C CYS A 173 -16.69 -15.87 -21.79
N PHE A 174 -15.49 -16.43 -21.97
CA PHE A 174 -15.26 -17.87 -21.93
C PHE A 174 -14.83 -18.29 -20.53
N ILE A 175 -15.62 -19.17 -19.90
CA ILE A 175 -15.25 -19.89 -18.68
C ILE A 175 -14.63 -21.21 -19.10
N GLU A 176 -13.33 -21.36 -18.90
CA GLU A 176 -12.69 -22.68 -18.88
C GLU A 176 -12.56 -23.17 -17.43
N ASN A 177 -13.21 -24.30 -17.18
CA ASN A 177 -13.03 -25.14 -16.00
C ASN A 177 -11.61 -25.72 -16.00
N SER A 178 -10.86 -25.54 -14.90
CA SER A 178 -9.69 -26.38 -14.62
C SER A 178 -9.34 -26.36 -13.11
N ASP A 179 -9.60 -27.50 -12.46
CA ASP A 179 -8.73 -28.21 -11.51
C ASP A 179 -8.00 -27.41 -10.40
N GLN A 180 -8.73 -26.63 -9.59
CA GLN A 180 -8.16 -26.05 -8.36
C GLN A 180 -8.92 -26.38 -7.07
N GLU A 181 -9.87 -27.31 -7.11
CA GLU A 181 -10.72 -27.63 -5.95
C GLU A 181 -10.06 -28.46 -4.85
N ARG A 182 -8.83 -28.97 -5.03
CA ARG A 182 -8.24 -29.90 -4.04
C ARG A 182 -7.41 -29.28 -2.92
N LEU A 183 -7.12 -27.97 -2.96
CA LEU A 183 -6.26 -27.35 -1.92
C LEU A 183 -7.02 -26.52 -0.88
N PHE A 184 -8.25 -26.08 -1.16
CA PHE A 184 -9.00 -25.22 -0.23
C PHE A 184 -9.84 -26.01 0.80
N THR A 185 -10.25 -27.23 0.47
CA THR A 185 -11.01 -28.12 1.37
C THR A 185 -10.12 -28.82 2.40
N SER A 186 -8.87 -29.15 2.05
CA SER A 186 -7.97 -29.87 2.97
C SER A 186 -7.56 -29.11 4.24
N PHE A 187 -7.66 -27.77 4.24
CA PHE A 187 -7.32 -26.95 5.40
C PHE A 187 -8.48 -26.73 6.37
N ILE A 188 -9.72 -27.08 6.00
CA ILE A 188 -10.92 -26.88 6.85
C ILE A 188 -11.32 -28.18 7.57
N GLU A 189 -10.88 -29.34 7.10
CA GLU A 189 -11.27 -30.64 7.70
C GLU A 189 -10.32 -31.17 8.78
N GLN A 190 -9.14 -30.58 8.99
CA GLN A 190 -8.21 -31.06 10.04
C GLN A 190 -8.53 -30.57 11.47
N ASP A 191 -9.47 -29.65 11.65
CA ASP A 191 -9.86 -29.14 12.99
C ASP A 191 -11.17 -29.76 13.51
N LYS A 192 -11.70 -30.82 12.87
CA LYS A 192 -12.92 -31.52 13.31
C LYS A 192 -12.72 -32.92 13.89
N GLU A 193 -11.50 -33.43 13.93
CA GLU A 193 -11.17 -34.71 14.59
C GLU A 193 -10.20 -34.49 15.76
N SER A 194 -10.62 -33.70 16.75
CA SER A 194 -10.06 -33.70 18.10
C SER A 194 -11.00 -32.94 19.04
N ASN A 195 -12.14 -33.56 19.33
CA ASN A 195 -12.90 -33.41 20.58
C ASN A 195 -13.89 -34.55 20.71
#